data_AF-A0A932RFU8-F1
#
_entry.id   AF-A0A932RFU8-F1
#
_cell.length_a   1.000
_cell.length_b   1.000
_cell.length_c   1.000
_cell.angle_alpha   90.00
_cell.angle_beta   90.00
_cell.angle_gamma   90.00
#
_symmetry.space_group_name_H-M   'P 1'
#
loop_
_entity.id
_entity.type
_entity.pdbx_description
1 polymer ?
#
loop_
_entity_poly.entity_id
_entity_poly.type
_entity_poly.pdbx_seq_one_letter_code
_entity_poly.pdbx_strand_id
1 'polypeptide(L)' 'MTRTEILEEFKRLSPKERLEIIDDVIHLLREDIQQIEQPLSSGERKRQLEKAASILIKDYTEDKELIGFTDLDSENFHA' A
#
# COMPACT_ATOMS: atom_id res chain seq x y z
N MET A 1 22.49 -16.11 -15.14
CA MET A 1 23.59 -15.17 -15.39
C MET A 1 24.23 -14.77 -14.08
N THR A 2 25.55 -14.77 -14.02
CA THR A 2 26.30 -14.23 -12.89
C THR A 2 26.49 -12.71 -13.06
N ARG A 3 26.65 -11.97 -11.95
CA ARG A 3 26.88 -10.50 -11.99
C ARG A 3 28.05 -10.13 -12.91
N THR A 4 29.07 -10.98 -12.95
CA THR A 4 30.27 -10.81 -13.78
C THR A 4 29.97 -10.95 -15.27
N GLU A 5 29.13 -11.91 -15.67
CA GLU A 5 28.72 -12.08 -17.07
C GLU A 5 27.96 -10.86 -17.60
N ILE A 6 27.05 -10.30 -16.79
CA ILE A 6 26.27 -9.11 -17.16
C ILE A 6 27.19 -7.91 -17.41
N LEU A 7 28.19 -7.71 -16.55
CA LEU A 7 29.14 -6.61 -16.70
C LEU A 7 30.04 -6.77 -17.92
N GLU A 8 30.43 -7.99 -18.26
CA GLU A 8 31.25 -8.24 -19.45
C GLU A 8 30.46 -8.02 -20.74
N GLU A 9 29.20 -8.46 -20.82
CA GLU A 9 28.35 -8.13 -21.98
C GLU A 9 28.07 -6.63 -22.06
N PHE A 10 27.85 -5.97 -20.92
CA PHE A 10 27.63 -4.53 -20.87
C PHE A 10 28.86 -3.73 -21.36
N LYS A 11 30.06 -4.24 -21.10
CA LYS A 11 31.33 -3.68 -21.62
C LYS A 11 31.54 -3.90 -23.12
N ARG A 12 30.80 -4.79 -23.77
CA ARG A 12 30.90 -4.97 -25.23
C ARG A 12 30.10 -3.93 -26.02
N LEU A 13 29.15 -3.27 -25.37
CA LEU A 13 28.34 -2.21 -25.95
C LEU A 13 29.14 -0.91 -26.09
N SER A 14 28.73 -0.07 -27.04
CA SER A 14 29.26 1.28 -27.18
C SER A 14 28.91 2.14 -25.96
N PRO A 15 29.66 3.21 -25.67
CA PRO A 15 29.35 4.12 -24.56
C PRO A 15 27.94 4.72 -24.63
N LYS A 16 27.41 4.93 -25.85
CA LYS A 16 26.06 5.45 -26.06
C LYS A 16 24.99 4.43 -25.66
N GLU A 17 25.11 3.20 -26.14
CA GLU A 17 24.17 2.12 -25.80
C GLU A 17 24.19 1.80 -24.30
N ARG A 18 25.36 1.92 -23.65
CA ARG A 18 25.45 1.77 -22.19
C ARG A 18 24.64 2.84 -21.47
N LEU A 19 24.72 4.09 -21.92
CA LEU A 19 23.94 5.18 -21.32
C LEU A 19 22.45 4.97 -21.51
N GLU A 20 22.01 4.57 -22.71
CA GLU A 20 20.60 4.27 -22.99
C GLU A 20 20.08 3.14 -22.09
N ILE A 21 20.82 2.04 -21.96
CA ILE A 21 20.40 0.92 -21.11
C ILE A 21 20.41 1.30 -19.62
N ILE A 22 21.36 2.13 -19.17
CA ILE A 22 21.34 2.62 -17.78
C ILE A 22 20.09 3.46 -17.52
N ASP A 23 19.71 4.32 -18.46
CA ASP A 23 18.51 5.16 -18.34
C ASP A 23 17.24 4.31 -18.29
N ASP A 24 17.12 3.31 -19.17
CA ASP A 24 16.02 2.35 -19.16
C ASP A 24 15.94 1.56 -17.84
N VAL A 25 17.09 1.11 -17.31
CA VAL A 25 17.14 0.39 -16.02
C VAL A 25 16.76 1.31 -14.86
N ILE A 26 17.17 2.57 -14.88
CA ILE A 26 16.77 3.57 -13.85
C ILE A 26 15.27 3.81 -13.92
N HIS A 27 14.70 3.92 -15.12
CA HIS A 27 13.26 4.05 -15.32
C HIS A 27 12.48 2.86 -14.76
N LEU A 28 12.91 1.64 -15.08
CA LEU A 28 12.30 0.41 -14.54
C LEU A 28 12.38 0.35 -13.01
N LEU A 29 13.53 0.67 -12.42
CA LEU A 29 13.67 0.70 -10.96
C LEU A 29 12.75 1.73 -10.31
N ARG A 30 12.54 2.89 -10.96
CA ARG A 30 11.60 3.90 -10.47
C ARG A 30 10.16 3.41 -10.53
N GLU A 31 9.78 2.71 -11.60
CA GLU A 31 8.46 2.10 -11.72
C GLU A 31 8.23 1.02 -10.66
N ASP A 32 9.22 0.16 -10.42
CA ASP A 32 9.16 -0.87 -9.37
C ASP A 32 9.00 -0.27 -7.98
N ILE A 33 9.77 0.78 -7.67
CA ILE A 33 9.64 1.52 -6.40
C ILE A 33 8.26 2.16 -6.30
N GLN A 34 7.76 2.78 -7.36
CA GLN A 34 6.41 3.36 -7.36
C GLN A 34 5.30 2.31 -7.22
N GLN A 35 5.49 1.09 -7.74
CA GLN A 35 4.53 0.00 -7.54
C GLN A 35 4.56 -0.54 -6.11
N ILE A 36 5.73 -0.58 -5.47
CA ILE A 36 5.88 -0.96 -4.06
C ILE A 36 5.30 0.13 -3.13
N GLU A 37 5.45 1.40 -3.51
CA GLU A 37 4.99 2.56 -2.74
C GLU A 37 3.55 2.97 -3.07
N GLN A 38 2.92 2.42 -4.11
CA GLN A 38 1.52 2.71 -4.40
C GLN A 38 0.66 2.17 -3.26
N PRO A 39 0.01 3.05 -2.47
CA PRO A 39 -0.93 2.59 -1.48
C PRO A 39 -2.03 1.82 -2.21
N LEU A 40 -2.39 0.66 -1.67
CA LEU A 40 -3.51 -0.20 -2.09
C LEU A 40 -4.52 0.57 -2.94
N SER A 41 -4.85 0.04 -4.12
CA SER A 41 -5.85 0.67 -4.99
C SER A 41 -7.07 1.05 -4.16
N SER A 42 -7.75 2.15 -4.51
CA SER A 42 -8.89 2.66 -3.72
C SER A 42 -9.91 1.58 -3.35
N GLY A 43 -10.11 0.59 -4.24
CA GLY A 43 -10.93 -0.59 -3.99
C GLY A 43 -10.38 -1.57 -2.95
N GLU A 44 -9.07 -1.83 -2.94
CA GLU A 44 -8.43 -2.71 -1.95
C GLU A 44 -8.36 -2.04 -0.57
N ARG A 45 -8.04 -0.75 -0.52
CA ARG A 45 -8.11 0.04 0.72
C ARG A 45 -9.52 0.01 1.30
N LYS A 46 -10.56 0.21 0.47
CA LYS A 46 -11.96 0.13 0.90
C LYS A 46 -12.30 -1.25 1.49
N ARG A 47 -11.92 -2.34 0.83
CA ARG A 47 -12.15 -3.71 1.32
C ARG A 47 -11.44 -3.99 2.65
N GLN A 48 -10.22 -3.48 2.83
CA GLN A 48 -9.51 -3.62 4.10
C GLN A 48 -10.17 -2.83 5.24
N LEU A 49 -10.62 -1.61 4.96
CA LEU A 49 -11.35 -0.80 5.92
C LEU A 49 -12.70 -1.45 6.30
N GLU A 50 -13.45 -1.98 5.33
CA GLU A 50 -14.69 -2.73 5.58
C GLU A 50 -14.45 -3.97 6.46
N LYS A 51 -13.36 -4.71 6.20
CA LYS A 51 -12.99 -5.88 7.00
C LYS A 51 -12.60 -5.48 8.43
N ALA A 52 -11.80 -4.42 8.59
CA ALA A 52 -11.40 -3.91 9.90
C ALA A 52 -12.62 -3.42 10.69
N ALA A 53 -13.52 -2.66 10.06
CA ALA A 53 -14.76 -2.20 10.68
C ALA A 53 -15.64 -3.39 11.12
N SER A 54 -15.78 -4.41 10.28
CA SER A 54 -16.57 -5.61 10.60
C SER A 54 -16.05 -6.38 11.83
N ILE A 55 -14.74 -6.34 12.08
CA ILE A 55 -14.12 -6.96 13.25
C ILE A 55 -14.40 -6.12 14.50
N LEU A 56 -14.20 -4.80 14.40
CA LEU A 56 -14.37 -3.86 15.52
C LEU A 56 -15.83 -3.70 15.97
N ILE A 57 -16.82 -4.04 15.14
CA ILE A 57 -18.24 -3.98 15.52
C ILE A 57 -18.51 -4.72 16.83
N LYS A 58 -17.88 -5.89 17.04
CA LYS A 58 -18.08 -6.67 18.26
C LYS A 58 -17.59 -5.92 19.50
N ASP A 59 -16.45 -5.27 19.39
CA ASP A 59 -15.85 -4.48 20.46
C ASP A 59 -16.77 -3.29 20.82
N TYR A 60 -17.35 -2.61 19.84
CA TYR A 60 -18.31 -1.53 20.08
C TYR A 60 -19.67 -1.99 20.64
N THR A 61 -20.05 -3.26 20.49
CA THR A 61 -21.32 -3.79 21.03
C THR A 61 -21.19 -4.43 22.40
N GLU A 62 -20.01 -4.95 22.75
CA GLU A 62 -19.80 -5.72 23.98
C GLU A 62 -19.01 -4.95 25.05
N ASP A 63 -18.18 -3.98 24.66
CA ASP A 63 -17.33 -3.23 25.59
C ASP A 63 -18.02 -1.99 26.16
N LYS A 64 -18.55 -2.12 27.37
CA LYS A 64 -19.24 -1.07 28.14
C LYS A 64 -18.44 0.24 28.29
N GLU A 65 -17.11 0.21 28.24
CA GLU A 65 -16.30 1.44 28.29
C GLU A 65 -16.37 2.23 26.98
N LEU A 66 -16.55 1.55 25.84
CA LEU A 66 -16.71 2.16 24.51
C LEU A 66 -18.16 2.59 24.22
N ILE A 67 -19.15 1.94 24.83
CA ILE A 67 -20.60 2.26 24.68
C ILE A 67 -21.11 3.25 25.74
N GLY A 68 -20.31 3.57 26.77
CA GLY A 68 -20.74 4.40 27.90
C GLY A 68 -21.23 5.81 27.52
N PHE A 69 -20.73 6.37 26.42
CA PHE A 69 -21.18 7.67 25.91
C PHE A 69 -22.35 7.59 24.93
N THR A 70 -22.54 6.45 24.24
CA THR A 70 -23.67 6.23 23.32
C THR A 70 -24.94 5.81 24.04
N ASP A 71 -24.84 5.25 25.25
CA ASP A 71 -26.00 4.87 26.09
C ASP A 71 -26.61 6.10 26.81
N LEU A 72 -25.84 7.19 26.94
CA LEU A 72 -26.27 8.45 27.56
C LEU A 72 -27.13 9.33 26.63
N ASP A 73 -27.16 9.06 25.33
CA ASP A 73 -27.79 9.94 24.32
C ASP A 73 -29.25 9.56 24.01
N SER A 74 -29.85 8.64 24.78
CA SER A 74 -31.29 8.38 24.71
C SER A 74 -32.09 9.34 25.61
N GLU A 75 -31.90 10.66 25.44
CA GLU A 75 -32.89 11.60 25.96
C GLU A 75 -34.20 11.41 25.18
N ASN A 76 -35.28 11.10 25.89
CA ASN A 76 -36.63 10.97 25.33
C ASN A 76 -37.13 12.38 24.95
N PHE A 77 -36.76 12.87 23.77
CA PHE A 77 -37.16 14.19 23.25
C PHE A 77 -38.66 14.33 22.91
N HIS A 78 -39.50 13.34 23.25
CA HIS A 78 -40.91 13.29 22.85
C HIS A 78 -41.91 12.86 23.95
N ALA A 79 -41.61 13.07 25.24
CA ALA A 79 -42.58 12.87 26.32
C ALA A 79 -43.29 14.18 26.72
#